data_AF-N9Q9L7-F1
#
_entry.id   AF-N9Q9L7-F1
#
_cell.length_a   1.000
_cell.length_b   1.000
_cell.length_c   1.000
_cell.angle_alpha   90.00
_cell.angle_beta   90.00
_cell.angle_gamma   90.00
#
_symmetry.space_group_name_H-M   'P 1'
#
loop_
_entity.id
_entity.type
_entity.pdbx_description
1 polymer ?
#
loop_
_entity_poly.entity_id
_entity_poly.type
_entity_poly.pdbx_seq_one_letter_code
_entity_poly.pdbx_strand_id
1 'polypeptide(L)'
;MHIKRLPLDTLITGIGHLFRYNNKPWLINLWGESEESKAKYNTSFSHMHLLAKRRIINSTKNEHRKSGFHLKFRCPLPAEWMSFAQSKSKFHFFGFDALATFSNEAQTVKQVHIQLPQLELARAFFFQNAYLTRSALELNVLTEDFDIQNKTDHYLINVLPSCEGSLALSHFNKPGFRRFLAYLLLNKNIRASYESIAQQCQAFASINNTART
;
A
#
# COMPACT_ATOMS: atom_id res chain seq x y z
N MET A 1 -2.06 6.02 -17.59
CA MET A 1 -2.97 6.25 -16.44
C MET A 1 -2.74 7.65 -15.92
N HIS A 2 -3.79 8.42 -15.61
CA HIS A 2 -3.69 9.85 -15.27
C HIS A 2 -4.48 10.18 -13.99
N ILE A 3 -3.81 10.76 -12.99
CA ILE A 3 -4.42 11.30 -11.78
C ILE A 3 -4.66 12.79 -12.00
N LYS A 4 -5.93 13.18 -12.19
CA LYS A 4 -6.36 14.52 -12.64
C LYS A 4 -5.81 15.72 -11.84
N ARG A 5 -5.48 15.53 -10.56
CA ARG A 5 -5.03 16.62 -9.66
C ARG A 5 -3.51 16.74 -9.53
N LEU A 6 -2.77 15.92 -10.26
CA LEU A 6 -1.31 15.97 -10.31
C LEU A 6 -0.87 16.45 -11.69
N PRO A 7 0.12 17.35 -11.78
CA PRO A 7 0.73 17.72 -13.05
C PRO A 7 1.29 16.50 -13.80
N LEU A 8 1.61 16.70 -15.08
CA LEU A 8 2.36 15.72 -15.85
C LEU A 8 3.78 15.53 -15.28
N ASP A 9 4.33 14.35 -15.48
CA ASP A 9 5.71 13.99 -15.09
C ASP A 9 6.09 14.35 -13.64
N THR A 10 5.14 14.22 -12.71
CA THR A 10 5.37 14.55 -11.29
C THR A 10 6.16 13.43 -10.60
N LEU A 11 7.36 13.75 -10.12
CA LEU A 11 8.17 12.89 -9.26
C LEU A 11 7.65 12.93 -7.83
N ILE A 12 7.20 11.80 -7.29
CA ILE A 12 6.84 11.71 -5.87
C ILE A 12 8.09 11.79 -5.00
N THR A 13 8.23 12.86 -4.23
CA THR A 13 9.35 13.04 -3.29
C THR A 13 8.99 12.67 -1.85
N GLY A 14 7.70 12.66 -1.52
CA GLY A 14 7.22 12.24 -0.21
C GLY A 14 5.76 11.77 -0.22
N ILE A 15 5.43 10.91 0.73
CA ILE A 15 4.07 10.45 1.01
C ILE A 15 3.74 10.86 2.44
N GLY A 16 2.60 11.50 2.61
CA GLY A 16 2.17 12.14 3.85
C GLY A 16 1.05 11.39 4.56
N HIS A 17 0.38 12.11 5.46
CA HIS A 17 -0.70 11.56 6.27
C HIS A 17 -1.96 11.28 5.46
N LEU A 18 -2.67 10.25 5.90
CA LEU A 18 -4.03 9.91 5.51
C LEU A 18 -5.02 10.84 6.22
N PHE A 19 -6.04 11.32 5.52
CA PHE A 19 -7.10 12.17 6.08
C PHE A 19 -8.40 11.99 5.31
N ARG A 20 -9.54 12.40 5.90
CA ARG A 20 -10.84 12.44 5.22
C ARG A 20 -11.66 13.61 5.71
N TYR A 21 -12.56 14.09 4.86
CA TYR A 21 -13.65 14.97 5.28
C TYR A 21 -14.92 14.14 5.52
N ASN A 22 -15.89 14.69 6.24
CA ASN A 22 -17.17 14.00 6.50
C ASN A 22 -17.80 13.55 5.17
N ASN A 23 -18.18 12.27 5.11
CA ASN A 23 -18.79 11.63 3.95
C ASN A 23 -17.97 11.74 2.64
N LYS A 24 -16.65 11.93 2.73
CA LYS A 24 -15.73 11.90 1.58
C LYS A 24 -14.81 10.69 1.64
N PRO A 25 -14.33 10.20 0.48
CA PRO A 25 -13.32 9.15 0.44
C PRO A 25 -12.06 9.56 1.19
N TRP A 26 -11.34 8.57 1.70
CA TRP A 26 -10.00 8.77 2.24
C TRP A 26 -9.06 9.39 1.20
N LEU A 27 -8.32 10.40 1.64
CA LEU A 27 -7.32 11.13 0.89
C LEU A 27 -5.94 10.92 1.51
N ILE A 28 -4.90 11.05 0.70
CA ILE A 28 -3.50 11.01 1.15
C ILE A 28 -2.74 12.22 0.63
N ASN A 29 -1.95 12.82 1.51
CA ASN A 29 -1.05 13.92 1.16
C ASN A 29 0.20 13.41 0.45
N LEU A 30 0.72 14.18 -0.49
CA LEU A 30 1.93 13.88 -1.25
C LEU A 30 2.78 15.14 -1.38
N TRP A 31 4.08 14.94 -1.50
CA TRP A 31 5.01 15.95 -2.02
C TRP A 31 5.47 15.50 -3.40
N GLY A 32 5.41 16.42 -4.35
CA GLY A 32 5.80 16.16 -5.73
C GLY A 32 6.66 17.28 -6.29
N GLU A 33 7.50 16.91 -7.25
CA GLU A 33 8.29 17.85 -8.05
C GLU A 33 7.99 17.59 -9.52
N SER A 34 7.58 18.63 -10.25
CA SER A 34 7.51 18.66 -11.72
C SER A 34 8.52 19.69 -12.25
N GLU A 35 8.64 19.83 -13.57
CA GLU A 35 9.47 20.89 -14.18
C GLU A 35 9.03 22.29 -13.72
N GLU A 36 7.73 22.47 -13.45
CA GLU A 36 7.12 23.77 -13.15
C GLU A 36 7.18 24.13 -11.66
N SER A 37 7.14 23.16 -10.75
CA SER A 37 7.07 23.45 -9.32
C SER A 37 7.40 22.28 -8.40
N LYS A 38 7.77 22.61 -7.16
CA LYS A 38 7.73 21.70 -6.02
C LYS A 38 6.53 22.05 -5.17
N ALA A 39 5.58 21.12 -5.00
CA ALA A 39 4.34 21.42 -4.29
C ALA A 39 3.83 20.25 -3.45
N LYS A 40 2.87 20.58 -2.58
CA LYS A 40 2.09 19.62 -1.81
C LYS A 40 0.80 19.32 -2.56
N TYR A 41 0.46 18.05 -2.70
CA TYR A 41 -0.74 17.58 -3.37
C TYR A 41 -1.55 16.68 -2.44
N ASN A 42 -2.79 16.43 -2.81
CA ASN A 42 -3.57 15.33 -2.24
C ASN A 42 -4.32 14.58 -3.34
N THR A 43 -4.57 13.30 -3.09
CA THR A 43 -5.34 12.44 -4.00
C THR A 43 -6.09 11.39 -3.21
N SER A 44 -7.05 10.70 -3.84
CA SER A 44 -7.74 9.58 -3.20
C SER A 44 -6.76 8.49 -2.81
N PHE A 45 -6.95 7.94 -1.60
CA PHE A 45 -6.18 6.80 -1.13
C PHE A 45 -6.34 5.60 -2.05
N SER A 46 -7.44 5.47 -2.79
CA SER A 46 -7.60 4.39 -3.78
C SER A 46 -6.48 4.39 -4.85
N HIS A 47 -5.79 5.50 -5.08
CA HIS A 47 -4.62 5.56 -5.97
C HIS A 47 -3.32 5.04 -5.33
N MET A 48 -3.29 4.73 -4.03
CA MET A 48 -2.07 4.37 -3.30
C MET A 48 -1.33 3.18 -3.91
N HIS A 49 -2.02 2.23 -4.58
CA HIS A 49 -1.39 1.17 -5.38
C HIS A 49 -0.34 1.69 -6.39
N LEU A 50 -0.47 2.93 -6.85
CA LEU A 50 0.41 3.57 -7.82
C LEU A 50 1.48 4.45 -7.17
N LEU A 51 1.20 4.96 -5.98
CA LEU A 51 2.00 6.00 -5.34
C LEU A 51 3.17 5.36 -4.60
N ALA A 52 4.38 5.58 -5.08
CA ALA A 52 5.59 5.16 -4.39
C ALA A 52 6.61 6.29 -4.46
N LYS A 53 7.40 6.46 -3.40
CA LYS A 53 8.47 7.47 -3.39
C LYS A 53 9.42 7.22 -4.56
N ARG A 54 9.88 8.29 -5.22
CA ARG A 54 10.69 8.31 -6.45
C ARG A 54 10.01 7.80 -7.72
N ARG A 55 8.71 7.48 -7.67
CA ARG A 55 7.96 7.17 -8.88
C ARG A 55 7.53 8.46 -9.59
N ILE A 56 7.57 8.43 -10.92
CA ILE A 56 6.98 9.48 -11.76
C ILE A 56 5.53 9.08 -12.05
N ILE A 57 4.59 9.96 -11.72
CA ILE A 57 3.15 9.82 -11.99
C ILE A 57 2.78 10.69 -13.18
N ASN A 58 1.73 10.32 -13.91
CA ASN A 58 1.26 11.03 -15.11
C ASN A 58 2.38 11.20 -16.14
N SER A 59 3.21 10.16 -16.31
CA SER A 59 4.36 10.24 -17.21
C SER A 59 3.93 10.36 -18.67
N THR A 60 4.52 11.32 -19.39
CA THR A 60 4.30 11.52 -20.83
C THR A 60 5.13 10.55 -21.68
N LYS A 61 6.29 10.12 -21.16
CA LYS A 61 7.27 9.28 -21.87
C LYS A 61 7.21 7.79 -21.51
N ASN A 62 6.21 7.38 -20.71
CA ASN A 62 6.17 6.04 -20.08
C ASN A 62 7.47 5.69 -19.32
N GLU A 63 8.16 6.69 -18.76
CA GLU A 63 9.43 6.48 -18.08
C GLU A 63 9.18 5.99 -16.65
N HIS A 64 9.59 4.75 -16.39
CA HIS A 64 9.81 4.28 -15.03
C HIS A 64 11.26 4.55 -14.66
N ARG A 65 11.52 5.63 -13.94
CA ARG A 65 12.89 5.91 -13.48
C ARG A 65 13.31 4.86 -12.46
N LYS A 66 14.00 3.81 -12.92
CA LYS A 66 14.78 2.91 -12.06
C LYS A 66 16.02 3.68 -11.60
N SER A 67 15.86 4.52 -10.58
CA SER A 67 16.97 5.26 -9.97
C SER A 67 17.32 4.62 -8.64
N GLY A 68 18.60 4.30 -8.45
CA GLY A 68 19.14 3.75 -7.21
C GLY A 68 20.08 2.58 -7.45
N PHE A 69 20.82 2.22 -6.41
CA PHE A 69 21.62 1.01 -6.37
C PHE A 69 20.76 -0.17 -5.93
N HIS A 70 21.07 -1.38 -6.40
CA HIS A 70 20.41 -2.58 -5.92
C HIS A 70 21.06 -3.02 -4.62
N LEU A 71 20.24 -3.14 -3.58
CA LEU A 71 20.61 -3.73 -2.31
C LEU A 71 20.19 -5.19 -2.32
N LYS A 72 21.15 -6.12 -2.19
CA LYS A 72 20.88 -7.55 -2.03
C LYS A 72 21.18 -7.94 -0.59
N PHE A 73 20.19 -8.50 0.10
CA PHE A 73 20.32 -8.98 1.47
C PHE A 73 19.45 -10.22 1.68
N ARG A 74 19.77 -11.03 2.69
CA ARG A 74 18.86 -12.07 3.18
C ARG A 74 17.90 -11.42 4.15
N CYS A 75 16.61 -11.45 3.84
CA CYS A 75 15.59 -10.91 4.72
C CYS A 75 15.44 -11.85 5.94
N PRO A 76 15.55 -11.34 7.18
CA PRO A 76 15.33 -12.12 8.39
C PRO A 76 13.85 -12.48 8.55
N LEU A 77 13.55 -13.42 9.44
CA LEU A 77 12.17 -13.81 9.69
C LEU A 77 11.37 -12.61 10.24
N PRO A 78 10.06 -12.49 9.92
CA PRO A 78 9.24 -11.38 10.43
C PRO A 78 9.24 -11.25 11.97
N ALA A 79 9.47 -12.34 12.70
CA ALA A 79 9.59 -12.35 14.16
C ALA A 79 10.81 -11.56 14.69
N GLU A 80 11.81 -11.33 13.85
CA GLU A 80 13.02 -10.56 14.17
C GLU A 80 12.86 -9.07 13.82
N TRP A 81 11.73 -8.68 13.23
CA TRP A 81 11.50 -7.29 12.83
C TRP A 81 10.98 -6.49 14.02
N MET A 82 11.56 -5.31 14.23
CA MET A 82 11.07 -4.36 15.22
C MET A 82 10.07 -3.40 14.58
N SER A 83 8.90 -3.24 15.19
CA SER A 83 7.93 -2.19 14.81
C SER A 83 8.18 -0.94 15.63
N PHE A 84 8.33 0.21 14.97
CA PHE A 84 8.52 1.49 15.67
C PHE A 84 7.93 2.67 14.87
N ALA A 85 7.60 3.74 15.58
CA ALA A 85 7.23 5.02 14.99
C ALA A 85 8.45 5.96 14.99
N GLN A 86 8.69 6.62 13.86
CA GLN A 86 9.75 7.62 13.79
C GLN A 86 9.35 8.88 14.57
N SER A 87 10.18 9.31 15.51
CA SER A 87 9.87 10.38 16.49
C SER A 87 9.32 11.67 15.90
N LYS A 88 9.89 12.15 14.78
CA LYS A 88 9.49 13.42 14.14
C LYS A 88 8.23 13.32 13.28
N SER A 89 8.04 12.20 12.58
CA SER A 89 7.01 12.08 11.54
C SER A 89 5.81 11.25 11.99
N LYS A 90 5.94 10.49 13.08
CA LYS A 90 4.97 9.48 13.55
C LYS A 90 4.62 8.44 12.48
N PHE A 91 5.43 8.32 11.42
CA PHE A 91 5.29 7.22 10.46
C PHE A 91 5.82 5.94 11.08
N HIS A 92 5.13 4.85 10.80
CA HIS A 92 5.45 3.53 11.34
C HIS A 92 6.33 2.76 10.35
N PHE A 93 7.33 2.08 10.89
CA PHE A 93 8.31 1.33 10.15
C PHE A 93 8.49 -0.05 10.77
N PHE A 94 8.90 -1.00 9.94
CA PHE A 94 9.59 -2.20 10.40
C PHE A 94 11.10 -1.99 10.23
N GLY A 95 11.87 -2.35 11.25
CA GLY A 95 13.32 -2.26 11.27
C GLY A 95 13.95 -3.62 11.50
N PHE A 96 15.02 -3.91 10.78
CA PHE A 96 15.86 -5.06 11.07
C PHE A 96 17.26 -4.83 10.51
N ASP A 97 18.21 -5.51 11.13
CA ASP A 97 19.60 -5.49 10.72
C ASP A 97 19.86 -6.60 9.69
N ALA A 98 20.63 -6.30 8.67
CA ALA A 98 20.95 -7.26 7.62
C ALA A 98 22.39 -7.08 7.10
N LEU A 99 22.98 -8.20 6.67
CA LEU A 99 24.17 -8.20 5.83
C LEU A 99 23.75 -7.98 4.38
N ALA A 100 24.25 -6.92 3.77
CA ALA A 100 23.86 -6.52 2.42
C ALA A 100 25.05 -6.25 1.50
N THR A 101 24.83 -6.48 0.21
CA THR A 101 25.76 -6.14 -0.87
C THR A 101 25.11 -5.10 -1.76
N PHE A 102 25.89 -4.07 -2.14
CA PHE A 102 25.45 -2.98 -2.99
C PHE A 102 25.96 -3.17 -4.41
N SER A 103 25.11 -2.97 -5.42
CA SER A 103 25.49 -3.19 -6.83
C SER A 103 26.58 -2.25 -7.35
N ASN A 104 26.84 -1.14 -6.69
CA ASN A 104 27.83 -0.13 -7.07
C ASN A 104 29.15 -0.23 -6.31
N GLU A 105 29.30 -1.20 -5.43
CA GLU A 105 30.51 -1.42 -4.65
C GLU A 105 31.12 -2.78 -5.00
N ALA A 106 32.44 -2.89 -4.94
CA ALA A 106 33.13 -4.15 -5.17
C ALA A 106 32.77 -5.17 -4.07
N GLN A 107 31.82 -6.07 -4.35
CA GLN A 107 31.34 -7.22 -3.55
C GLN A 107 31.59 -7.16 -2.02
N THR A 108 31.42 -5.99 -1.40
CA THR A 108 31.67 -5.82 0.03
C THR A 108 30.36 -6.09 0.75
N VAL A 109 30.38 -7.05 1.67
CA VAL A 109 29.25 -7.30 2.57
C VAL A 109 29.33 -6.28 3.70
N LYS A 110 28.26 -5.51 3.89
CA LYS A 110 28.16 -4.51 4.97
C LYS A 110 26.97 -4.81 5.86
N GLN A 111 27.13 -4.57 7.15
CA GLN A 111 26.02 -4.53 8.10
C GLN A 111 25.22 -3.25 7.86
N VAL A 112 23.93 -3.36 7.62
CA VAL A 112 23.02 -2.23 7.40
C VAL A 112 21.76 -2.39 8.24
N HIS A 113 21.23 -1.27 8.73
CA HIS A 113 19.91 -1.22 9.33
C HIS A 113 18.89 -0.84 8.26
N ILE A 114 17.95 -1.74 7.98
CA ILE A 114 16.90 -1.54 6.97
C ILE A 114 15.63 -1.05 7.66
N GLN A 115 15.06 0.04 7.14
CA GLN A 115 13.79 0.59 7.60
C GLN A 115 12.76 0.51 6.47
N LEU A 116 11.71 -0.28 6.67
CA LEU A 116 10.60 -0.47 5.72
C LEU A 116 9.37 0.29 6.21
N PRO A 117 8.90 1.34 5.50
CA PRO A 117 7.66 2.00 5.84
C PRO A 117 6.49 1.00 5.77
N GLN A 118 5.66 0.92 6.81
CA GLN A 118 4.54 -0.03 6.86
C GLN A 118 3.55 0.20 5.70
N LEU A 119 3.31 1.46 5.35
CA LEU A 119 2.45 1.82 4.21
C LEU A 119 3.02 1.33 2.87
N GLU A 120 4.34 1.40 2.68
CA GLU A 120 4.99 0.92 1.44
C GLU A 120 4.97 -0.61 1.38
N LEU A 121 5.13 -1.28 2.53
CA LEU A 121 4.98 -2.73 2.64
C LEU A 121 3.54 -3.15 2.29
N ALA A 122 2.53 -2.51 2.90
CA ALA A 122 1.13 -2.75 2.58
C ALA A 122 0.82 -2.49 1.10
N ARG A 123 1.40 -1.43 0.51
CA ARG A 123 1.26 -1.14 -0.91
C ARG A 123 1.81 -2.25 -1.80
N ALA A 124 3.02 -2.73 -1.49
CA ALA A 124 3.68 -3.78 -2.25
C ALA A 124 2.96 -5.14 -2.14
N PHE A 125 2.42 -5.45 -0.95
CA PHE A 125 1.75 -6.73 -0.69
C PHE A 125 0.29 -6.75 -1.10
N PHE A 126 -0.48 -5.70 -0.80
CA PHE A 126 -1.94 -5.74 -0.82
C PHE A 126 -2.58 -4.81 -1.86
N PHE A 127 -2.01 -3.64 -2.11
CA PHE A 127 -2.64 -2.62 -2.95
C PHE A 127 -2.37 -2.91 -4.43
N GLN A 128 -3.03 -3.92 -4.99
CA GLN A 128 -2.89 -4.27 -6.40
C GLN A 128 -3.78 -3.44 -7.33
N ASN A 129 -4.89 -2.93 -6.82
CA ASN A 129 -5.84 -2.10 -7.56
C ASN A 129 -6.57 -1.14 -6.61
N ALA A 130 -7.38 -0.25 -7.19
CA ALA A 130 -8.12 0.75 -6.44
C ALA A 130 -9.10 0.16 -5.40
N TYR A 131 -9.73 -0.97 -5.72
CA TYR A 131 -10.65 -1.67 -4.81
C TYR A 131 -9.94 -2.14 -3.55
N LEU A 132 -8.90 -2.97 -3.69
CA LEU A 132 -8.11 -3.50 -2.57
C LEU A 132 -7.38 -2.39 -1.79
N THR A 133 -7.08 -1.29 -2.45
CA THR A 133 -6.49 -0.15 -1.75
C THR A 133 -7.51 0.53 -0.84
N ARG A 134 -8.73 0.75 -1.34
CA ARG A 134 -9.79 1.42 -0.57
C ARG A 134 -10.34 0.52 0.53
N SER A 135 -10.64 -0.73 0.21
CA SER A 135 -11.29 -1.66 1.15
C SER A 135 -10.36 -2.02 2.33
N ALA A 136 -9.03 -1.93 2.18
CA ALA A 136 -8.11 -2.05 3.31
C ALA A 136 -8.34 -1.03 4.45
N LEU A 137 -9.09 0.05 4.21
CA LEU A 137 -9.47 1.04 5.23
C LEU A 137 -10.89 0.84 5.79
N GLU A 138 -11.59 -0.21 5.37
CA GLU A 138 -12.98 -0.51 5.74
C GLU A 138 -13.02 -1.81 6.56
N LEU A 139 -13.69 -1.77 7.72
CA LEU A 139 -13.85 -2.96 8.55
C LEU A 139 -14.81 -3.95 7.87
N ASN A 140 -14.54 -5.25 8.02
CA ASN A 140 -15.41 -6.35 7.60
C ASN A 140 -15.72 -6.44 6.10
N VAL A 141 -15.19 -5.53 5.28
CA VAL A 141 -15.50 -5.40 3.85
C VAL A 141 -15.28 -6.69 3.05
N LEU A 142 -14.26 -7.50 3.37
CA LEU A 142 -14.03 -8.77 2.66
C LEU A 142 -15.13 -9.80 2.94
N THR A 143 -15.75 -9.77 4.12
CA THR A 143 -16.90 -10.62 4.44
C THR A 143 -18.18 -10.08 3.79
N GLU A 144 -18.30 -8.76 3.64
CA GLU A 144 -19.45 -8.11 3.01
C GLU A 144 -19.43 -8.24 1.47
N ASP A 145 -18.24 -8.31 0.88
CA ASP A 145 -18.05 -8.34 -0.58
C ASP A 145 -17.89 -9.74 -1.15
N PHE A 146 -17.54 -10.74 -0.34
CA PHE A 146 -17.28 -12.11 -0.81
C PHE A 146 -17.94 -13.18 0.05
N ASP A 147 -18.64 -14.10 -0.62
CA ASP A 147 -19.08 -15.36 -0.04
C ASP A 147 -18.14 -16.49 -0.47
N ILE A 148 -17.66 -17.29 0.48
CA ILE A 148 -16.67 -18.35 0.24
C ILE A 148 -17.30 -19.69 0.59
N GLN A 149 -17.48 -20.54 -0.41
CA GLN A 149 -18.01 -21.89 -0.25
C GLN A 149 -16.90 -22.92 -0.42
N ASN A 150 -16.73 -23.77 0.58
CA ASN A 150 -15.83 -24.91 0.50
C ASN A 150 -16.58 -26.08 -0.17
N LYS A 151 -16.14 -26.49 -1.37
CA LYS A 151 -16.63 -27.68 -2.07
C LYS A 151 -15.63 -28.80 -1.92
N THR A 152 -16.01 -30.01 -2.31
CA THR A 152 -15.18 -31.22 -2.10
C THR A 152 -13.81 -31.15 -2.78
N ASP A 153 -13.71 -30.47 -3.92
CA ASP A 153 -12.53 -30.41 -4.79
C ASP A 153 -11.97 -28.99 -4.98
N HIS A 154 -12.73 -27.95 -4.61
CA HIS A 154 -12.31 -26.56 -4.81
C HIS A 154 -13.01 -25.58 -3.84
N TYR A 155 -12.50 -24.35 -3.80
CA TYR A 155 -13.20 -23.23 -3.19
C TYR A 155 -13.93 -22.42 -4.27
N LEU A 156 -15.21 -22.15 -4.04
CA LEU A 156 -15.99 -21.21 -4.84
C LEU A 156 -16.03 -19.86 -4.11
N ILE A 157 -15.52 -18.82 -4.75
CA ILE A 157 -15.52 -17.44 -4.22
C ILE A 157 -16.53 -16.64 -5.04
N ASN A 158 -17.66 -16.32 -4.42
CA ASN A 158 -18.72 -15.53 -5.02
C ASN A 158 -18.49 -14.05 -4.70
N VAL A 159 -18.57 -13.20 -5.72
CA VAL A 159 -18.56 -11.75 -5.54
C VAL A 159 -19.99 -11.32 -5.26
N LEU A 160 -20.22 -10.65 -4.13
CA LEU A 160 -21.55 -10.21 -3.73
C LEU A 160 -21.92 -8.87 -4.41
N PRO A 161 -23.23 -8.57 -4.56
CA PRO A 161 -23.70 -7.33 -5.21
C PRO A 161 -23.16 -6.03 -4.60
N SER A 162 -22.85 -6.04 -3.30
CA SER A 162 -22.15 -4.97 -2.57
C SER A 162 -20.86 -4.52 -3.27
N CYS A 163 -20.17 -5.45 -3.93
CA CYS A 163 -18.87 -5.23 -4.55
C CYS A 163 -18.94 -4.89 -6.05
N GLU A 164 -20.06 -5.14 -6.72
CA GLU A 164 -20.16 -5.07 -8.20
C GLU A 164 -19.84 -3.68 -8.77
N GLY A 165 -20.24 -2.60 -8.09
CA GLY A 165 -19.92 -1.22 -8.49
C GLY A 165 -18.47 -0.79 -8.20
N SER A 166 -17.74 -1.60 -7.44
CA SER A 166 -16.44 -1.28 -6.86
C SER A 166 -15.30 -2.09 -7.46
N LEU A 167 -15.59 -3.33 -7.87
CA LEU A 167 -14.64 -4.27 -8.45
C LEU A 167 -15.07 -4.67 -9.86
N ALA A 168 -14.49 -4.02 -10.87
CA ALA A 168 -14.82 -4.30 -12.26
C ALA A 168 -14.55 -5.76 -12.65
N LEU A 169 -15.51 -6.40 -13.34
CA LEU A 169 -15.41 -7.79 -13.81
C LEU A 169 -14.15 -8.05 -14.65
N SER A 170 -13.66 -7.03 -15.36
CA SER A 170 -12.43 -7.10 -16.16
C SER A 170 -11.17 -7.42 -15.33
N HIS A 171 -11.17 -7.16 -14.01
CA HIS A 171 -10.09 -7.60 -13.13
C HIS A 171 -10.00 -9.12 -13.07
N PHE A 172 -11.15 -9.82 -13.07
CA PHE A 172 -11.20 -11.27 -13.01
C PHE A 172 -10.70 -11.94 -14.29
N ASN A 173 -10.59 -11.23 -15.42
CA ASN A 173 -9.96 -11.79 -16.63
C ASN A 173 -8.45 -12.05 -16.44
N LYS A 174 -7.81 -11.38 -15.46
CA LYS A 174 -6.36 -11.50 -15.19
C LYS A 174 -6.08 -12.67 -14.23
N PRO A 175 -5.37 -13.73 -14.65
CA PRO A 175 -5.06 -14.87 -13.77
C PRO A 175 -4.30 -14.48 -12.51
N GLY A 176 -3.39 -13.50 -12.62
CA GLY A 176 -2.64 -12.99 -11.47
C GLY A 176 -3.53 -12.37 -10.40
N PHE A 177 -4.57 -11.62 -10.81
CA PHE A 177 -5.54 -11.04 -9.88
C PHE A 177 -6.35 -12.13 -9.18
N ARG A 178 -6.87 -13.12 -9.92
CA ARG A 178 -7.62 -14.24 -9.34
C ARG A 178 -6.80 -15.01 -8.30
N ARG A 179 -5.54 -15.33 -8.62
CA ARG A 179 -4.62 -16.03 -7.70
C ARG A 179 -4.37 -15.21 -6.43
N PHE A 180 -4.10 -13.92 -6.58
CA PHE A 180 -3.88 -13.05 -5.44
C PHE A 180 -5.12 -12.92 -4.57
N LEU A 181 -6.30 -12.71 -5.17
CA LEU A 181 -7.55 -12.58 -4.44
C LEU A 181 -7.87 -13.87 -3.67
N ALA A 182 -7.72 -15.04 -4.30
CA ALA A 182 -7.87 -16.33 -3.62
C ALA A 182 -6.87 -16.49 -2.47
N TYR A 183 -5.60 -16.11 -2.66
CA TYR A 183 -4.61 -16.15 -1.60
C TYR A 183 -4.97 -15.23 -0.42
N LEU A 184 -5.40 -14.01 -0.71
CA LEU A 184 -5.84 -13.03 0.29
C LEU A 184 -7.05 -13.56 1.09
N LEU A 185 -8.05 -14.13 0.42
CA LEU A 185 -9.30 -14.55 1.05
C LEU A 185 -9.19 -15.88 1.80
N LEU A 186 -8.38 -16.83 1.32
CA LEU A 186 -8.30 -18.19 1.87
C LEU A 186 -7.18 -18.35 2.90
N ASN A 187 -6.09 -17.56 2.83
CA ASN A 187 -5.03 -17.61 3.82
C ASN A 187 -5.35 -16.73 5.03
N LYS A 188 -5.66 -17.37 6.16
CA LYS A 188 -6.06 -16.70 7.42
C LYS A 188 -5.07 -15.63 7.89
N ASN A 189 -3.77 -15.87 7.80
CA ASN A 189 -2.75 -14.93 8.28
C ASN A 189 -2.65 -13.70 7.38
N ILE A 190 -2.77 -13.91 6.06
CA ILE A 190 -2.72 -12.84 5.06
C ILE A 190 -3.97 -11.98 5.15
N ARG A 191 -5.13 -12.63 5.29
CA ARG A 191 -6.40 -11.95 5.52
C ARG A 191 -6.38 -11.10 6.79
N ALA A 192 -5.95 -11.68 7.92
CA ALA A 192 -5.82 -10.96 9.17
C ALA A 192 -4.87 -9.77 9.04
N SER A 193 -3.75 -9.93 8.34
CA SER A 193 -2.80 -8.84 8.08
C SER A 193 -3.44 -7.70 7.28
N TYR A 194 -4.23 -8.03 6.25
CA TYR A 194 -4.96 -7.04 5.46
C TYR A 194 -6.04 -6.31 6.27
N GLU A 195 -6.90 -7.05 6.99
CA GLU A 195 -7.99 -6.49 7.79
C GLU A 195 -7.47 -5.67 8.99
N SER A 196 -6.26 -5.97 9.49
CA SER A 196 -5.63 -5.19 10.58
C SER A 196 -5.36 -3.72 10.22
N ILE A 197 -5.24 -3.39 8.92
CA ILE A 197 -5.03 -2.01 8.45
C ILE A 197 -6.20 -1.13 8.88
N ALA A 198 -7.44 -1.56 8.61
CA ALA A 198 -8.64 -0.82 8.98
C ALA A 198 -8.78 -0.70 10.51
N GLN A 199 -8.50 -1.78 11.25
CA GLN A 199 -8.55 -1.80 12.71
C GLN A 199 -7.61 -0.76 13.33
N GLN A 200 -6.37 -0.69 12.85
CA GLN A 200 -5.41 0.31 13.30
C GLN A 200 -5.86 1.72 12.93
N CYS A 201 -6.32 1.95 11.70
CA CYS A 201 -6.82 3.27 11.28
C CYS A 201 -7.99 3.77 12.14
N GLN A 202 -8.91 2.88 12.54
CA GLN A 202 -10.02 3.25 13.42
C GLN A 202 -9.58 3.54 14.85
N ALA A 203 -8.69 2.73 15.42
CA ALA A 203 -8.12 2.98 16.74
C ALA A 203 -7.40 4.35 16.80
N PHE A 204 -6.70 4.74 15.73
CA PHE A 204 -6.11 6.07 15.64
C PHE A 204 -7.15 7.19 15.53
N ALA A 205 -8.27 6.96 14.83
CA ALA A 205 -9.33 7.96 14.71
C ALA A 205 -10.07 8.17 16.04
N SER A 206 -10.34 7.10 16.80
CA SER A 206 -10.99 7.20 18.11
C SER A 206 -10.12 7.96 19.12
N ILE A 207 -8.83 7.64 19.23
CA ILE A 207 -7.90 8.29 20.16
C ILE A 207 -7.78 9.80 19.90
N ASN A 208 -7.73 10.21 18.63
CA ASN A 208 -7.58 11.63 18.27
C ASN A 208 -8.87 12.45 18.48
N ASN A 209 -10.05 11.80 18.51
CA ASN A 209 -11.31 12.46 18.80
C ASN A 209 -11.51 12.65 20.30
N THR A 210 -11.03 11.73 21.15
CA THR A 210 -11.11 11.85 22.62
C THR A 210 -10.18 12.93 23.17
N ALA A 211 -9.07 13.21 22.50
CA ALA A 211 -8.15 14.30 22.88
C ALA A 211 -8.64 15.71 22.49
N ARG A 212 -9.82 15.83 21.87
CA ARG A 212 -10.43 17.09 21.42
C ARG A 212 -11.73 17.44 22.14
N THR A 213 -12.11 16.68 23.16
CA THR A 213 -13.20 16.96 24.10
C THR A 213 -12.62 17.29 25.46
#